data_AF-A0A1Q7UMX0-F1
#
_entry.id   AF-A0A1Q7UMX0-F1
#
_cell.length_a   1.000
_cell.length_b   1.000
_cell.length_c   1.000
_cell.angle_alpha   90.00
_cell.angle_beta   90.00
_cell.angle_gamma   90.00
#
_symmetry.space_group_name_H-M   'P 1'
#
loop_
_entity.id
_entity.type
_entity.pdbx_description
1 polymer ?
#
loop_
_entity_poly.entity_id
_entity_poly.type
_entity_poly.pdbx_seq_one_letter_code
_entity_poly.pdbx_strand_id
1 'polypeptide(L)'
;MWYRNLHFFLFTYLFCSSILGGSEAVENKLDNVKTIYVVPMKDRLEHFLTNEIVKWGQFEVTLNPREADALLSDTTDVNVKELLSDQAKIRRTTARTRGTAFLIDMKTEKVLWSAAKKPSGSFLGGGDKSARELAQEIVGQLKKDVGKKK
;
A
#
# COMPACT_ATOMS: atom_id res chain seq x y z
N MET A 1 -59.69 -8.87 24.50
CA MET A 1 -58.85 -8.17 23.50
C MET A 1 -57.57 -7.75 24.21
N TRP A 2 -56.61 -8.66 24.34
CA TRP A 2 -55.55 -8.95 23.35
C TRP A 2 -54.38 -7.97 23.49
N TYR A 3 -53.38 -8.46 24.24
CA TYR A 3 -51.98 -8.04 24.20
C TYR A 3 -51.57 -7.69 22.77
N ARG A 4 -51.33 -6.40 22.53
CA ARG A 4 -50.69 -5.94 21.30
C ARG A 4 -50.00 -4.63 21.65
N ASN A 5 -48.74 -4.49 21.25
CA ASN A 5 -47.85 -3.34 21.44
C ASN A 5 -46.85 -3.41 22.61
N LEU A 6 -46.31 -4.59 22.89
CA LEU A 6 -45.08 -4.74 23.68
C LEU A 6 -43.99 -5.51 22.92
N HIS A 7 -43.89 -5.33 21.60
CA HIS A 7 -42.92 -6.07 20.78
C HIS A 7 -42.36 -5.27 19.59
N PHE A 8 -42.35 -3.93 19.68
CA PHE A 8 -41.78 -3.08 18.63
C PHE A 8 -40.60 -2.20 19.07
N PHE A 9 -40.25 -2.21 20.36
CA PHE A 9 -39.12 -1.43 20.90
C PHE A 9 -37.96 -2.28 21.42
N LEU A 10 -37.98 -3.60 21.17
CA LEU A 10 -37.00 -4.56 21.70
C LEU A 10 -36.42 -5.48 20.62
N PHE A 11 -36.38 -5.01 19.37
CA PHE A 11 -35.80 -5.76 18.23
C PHE A 11 -34.76 -4.98 17.42
N THR A 12 -34.47 -3.74 17.79
CA THR A 12 -33.50 -2.83 17.14
C THR A 12 -32.21 -2.64 17.96
N TYR A 13 -31.86 -3.64 18.77
CA TYR A 13 -30.60 -3.64 19.55
C TYR A 13 -29.87 -4.99 19.50
N LEU A 14 -30.08 -5.74 18.41
CA LEU A 14 -29.43 -7.03 18.17
C LEU A 14 -29.03 -7.16 16.70
N PHE A 15 -28.53 -6.07 16.12
CA PHE A 15 -27.75 -6.13 14.88
C PHE A 15 -26.29 -5.87 15.23
N CYS A 16 -25.65 -6.94 15.67
CA CYS A 16 -24.23 -7.23 15.49
C CYS A 16 -23.30 -6.01 15.49
N SER A 17 -23.00 -5.53 16.70
CA SER A 17 -21.72 -4.91 17.03
C SER A 17 -20.60 -5.91 16.79
N SER A 18 -20.25 -6.16 15.54
CA SER A 18 -19.04 -6.86 15.12
C SER A 18 -18.84 -6.75 13.61
N ILE A 19 -18.49 -5.55 13.16
CA ILE A 19 -17.43 -5.48 12.14
C ILE A 19 -16.12 -5.50 12.93
N LEU A 20 -15.82 -6.67 13.49
CA LEU A 20 -14.54 -7.00 14.09
C LEU A 20 -13.83 -7.92 13.11
N GLY A 21 -12.62 -7.53 12.71
CA GLY A 21 -11.63 -8.49 12.24
C GLY A 21 -11.80 -8.98 10.80
N GLY A 22 -11.53 -8.10 9.85
CA GLY A 22 -11.09 -8.47 8.50
C GLY A 22 -9.69 -7.94 8.18
N SER A 23 -8.80 -7.86 9.18
CA SER A 23 -7.36 -7.69 8.90
C SER A 23 -6.79 -9.09 8.75
N GLU A 24 -7.01 -9.70 7.58
CA GLU A 24 -6.36 -10.95 7.22
C GLU A 24 -4.84 -10.77 7.29
N ALA A 25 -4.24 -11.26 8.38
CA ALA A 25 -2.89 -11.80 8.47
C ALA A 25 -1.86 -11.27 7.44
N VAL A 26 -1.50 -9.99 7.55
CA VAL A 26 -0.27 -9.42 6.95
C VAL A 26 0.86 -9.41 7.99
N GLU A 27 0.79 -10.30 8.98
CA GLU A 27 1.54 -10.12 10.23
C GLU A 27 2.99 -10.60 10.15
N ASN A 28 3.38 -11.52 9.25
CA ASN A 28 4.72 -12.14 9.30
C ASN A 28 5.50 -12.21 7.96
N LYS A 29 5.25 -11.34 6.98
CA LYS A 29 5.93 -11.43 5.67
C LYS A 29 6.92 -10.32 5.30
N LEU A 30 6.95 -9.19 6.03
CA LEU A 30 7.91 -8.12 5.71
C LEU A 30 9.35 -8.47 6.10
N ASP A 31 9.58 -9.39 7.03
CA ASP A 31 10.92 -9.73 7.53
C ASP A 31 11.79 -10.44 6.49
N ASN A 32 11.16 -11.08 5.50
CA ASN A 32 11.84 -11.78 4.42
C ASN A 32 12.10 -10.89 3.20
N VAL A 33 11.59 -9.65 3.18
CA VAL A 33 11.80 -8.73 2.07
C VAL A 33 13.13 -8.03 2.28
N LYS A 34 14.13 -8.34 1.43
CA LYS A 34 15.42 -7.65 1.46
C LYS A 34 15.51 -6.62 0.34
N THR A 35 15.07 -7.00 -0.85
CA THR A 35 15.18 -6.20 -2.07
C THR A 35 13.81 -5.74 -2.57
N ILE A 36 13.70 -4.47 -2.96
CA ILE A 36 12.47 -3.86 -3.46
C ILE A 36 12.70 -3.26 -4.84
N TYR A 37 11.85 -3.60 -5.80
CA TYR A 37 11.74 -2.90 -7.08
C TYR A 37 10.61 -1.87 -7.01
N VAL A 38 10.88 -0.62 -7.40
CA VAL A 38 9.88 0.46 -7.39
C VAL A 38 9.36 0.66 -8.82
N VAL A 39 8.06 0.46 -9.01
CA VAL A 39 7.42 0.67 -10.32
C VAL A 39 7.42 2.16 -10.67
N PRO A 40 7.59 2.55 -11.93
CA PRO A 40 7.38 3.93 -12.34
C PRO A 40 5.94 4.37 -12.08
N MET A 41 5.77 5.44 -11.30
CA MET A 41 4.48 5.95 -10.85
C MET A 41 4.14 7.27 -11.53
N LYS A 42 2.93 7.76 -11.28
CA LYS A 42 2.53 9.09 -11.72
C LYS A 42 3.32 10.17 -10.93
N ASP A 43 3.59 11.29 -11.59
CA ASP A 43 4.19 12.49 -10.98
C ASP A 43 5.58 12.25 -10.35
N ARG A 44 6.32 11.24 -10.83
CA ARG A 44 7.67 10.87 -10.35
C ARG A 44 7.72 10.49 -8.87
N LEU A 45 6.60 10.05 -8.30
CA LEU A 45 6.52 9.61 -6.91
C LEU A 45 7.54 8.49 -6.62
N GLU A 46 7.82 7.64 -7.61
CA GLU A 46 8.82 6.58 -7.55
C GLU A 46 10.22 7.08 -7.18
N HIS A 47 10.63 8.27 -7.64
CA HIS A 47 11.95 8.81 -7.34
C HIS A 47 12.05 9.24 -5.89
N PHE A 48 11.01 9.87 -5.36
CA PHE A 48 10.97 10.29 -3.96
C PHE A 48 10.88 9.09 -3.03
N LEU A 49 10.04 8.09 -3.34
CA LEU A 49 9.95 6.85 -2.59
C LEU A 49 11.29 6.11 -2.57
N THR A 50 11.92 5.95 -3.74
CA THR A 50 13.25 5.31 -3.87
C THR A 50 14.26 6.02 -2.97
N ASN A 51 14.35 7.35 -3.05
CA ASN A 51 15.27 8.13 -2.25
C ASN A 51 15.03 7.99 -0.73
N GLU A 52 13.77 8.01 -0.28
CA GLU A 52 13.45 7.87 1.14
C GLU A 52 13.64 6.44 1.67
N ILE A 53 13.45 5.41 0.84
CA ILE A 53 13.73 4.00 1.18
C ILE A 53 15.24 3.76 1.27
N VAL A 54 16.01 4.20 0.28
CA VAL A 54 17.48 4.08 0.29
C VAL A 54 18.07 4.80 1.50
N LYS A 55 17.58 6.01 1.82
CA LYS A 55 17.99 6.74 3.05
C LYS A 55 17.65 6.00 4.33
N TRP A 56 16.57 5.23 4.35
CA TRP A 56 16.23 4.43 5.52
C TRP A 56 17.21 3.27 5.70
N GLY A 57 17.68 2.66 4.62
CA GLY A 57 18.70 1.61 4.66
C GLY A 57 18.22 0.24 5.16
N GLN A 58 16.91 0.08 5.43
CA GLN A 58 16.32 -1.20 5.84
C GLN A 58 16.10 -2.14 4.65
N PHE A 59 15.88 -1.59 3.46
CA PHE A 59 15.62 -2.34 2.23
C PHE A 59 16.60 -1.87 1.14
N GLU A 60 17.10 -2.82 0.36
CA GLU A 60 17.88 -2.54 -0.84
C GLU A 60 16.93 -2.25 -2.01
N VAL A 61 17.15 -1.16 -2.75
CA VAL A 61 16.35 -0.87 -3.95
C VAL A 61 17.08 -1.37 -5.19
N THR A 62 16.44 -2.24 -5.96
CA THR A 62 16.98 -2.75 -7.23
C THR A 62 16.24 -2.13 -8.41
N LEU A 63 16.95 -1.97 -9.53
CA LEU A 63 16.39 -1.56 -10.81
C LEU A 63 15.94 -2.76 -11.66
N ASN A 64 16.34 -3.98 -11.28
CA ASN A 64 15.97 -5.21 -11.96
C ASN A 64 14.79 -5.87 -11.23
N PRO A 65 13.59 -5.97 -11.84
CA PRO A 65 12.45 -6.62 -11.19
C PRO A 65 12.69 -8.10 -10.92
N ARG A 66 13.56 -8.79 -11.66
CA ARG A 66 13.79 -10.24 -11.46
C ARG A 66 14.60 -10.56 -10.21
N GLU A 67 15.35 -9.57 -9.71
CA GLU A 67 16.16 -9.70 -8.50
C GLU A 67 15.40 -9.27 -7.24
N ALA A 68 14.24 -8.63 -7.40
CA ALA A 68 13.48 -8.09 -6.29
C ALA A 68 12.62 -9.15 -5.59
N ASP A 69 12.59 -9.11 -4.26
CA ASP A 69 11.67 -9.90 -3.44
C ASP A 69 10.27 -9.30 -3.42
N ALA A 70 10.20 -7.96 -3.41
CA ALA A 70 8.95 -7.21 -3.39
C ALA A 70 8.92 -6.06 -4.39
N LEU A 71 7.70 -5.71 -4.78
CA LEU A 71 7.34 -4.68 -5.72
C LEU A 71 6.62 -3.54 -4.97
N LEU A 72 7.09 -2.31 -5.12
CA LEU A 72 6.40 -1.13 -4.60
C LEU A 72 5.64 -0.43 -5.73
N SER A 73 4.32 -0.32 -5.58
CA SER A 73 3.42 0.31 -6.56
C SER A 73 2.37 1.19 -5.90
N ASP A 74 1.82 2.17 -6.62
CA ASP A 74 0.67 2.98 -6.19
C ASP A 74 -0.69 2.35 -6.51
N THR A 75 -0.71 1.25 -7.28
CA THR A 75 -1.90 0.46 -7.61
C THR A 75 -1.63 -1.04 -7.47
N THR A 76 -2.69 -1.81 -7.29
CA THR A 76 -2.66 -3.28 -7.34
C THR A 76 -2.75 -3.83 -8.77
N ASP A 77 -3.10 -2.99 -9.75
CA ASP A 77 -3.31 -3.40 -11.15
C ASP A 77 -2.01 -3.65 -11.94
N VAL A 78 -0.91 -3.96 -11.23
CA VAL A 78 0.38 -4.25 -11.87
C VAL A 78 0.47 -5.73 -12.22
N ASN A 79 0.73 -6.01 -13.48
CA ASN A 79 0.95 -7.38 -13.94
C ASN A 79 2.39 -7.83 -13.61
N VAL A 80 2.56 -8.48 -12.46
CA VAL A 80 3.85 -9.00 -11.99
C VAL A 80 4.45 -10.01 -12.99
N LYS A 81 3.62 -10.85 -13.62
CA LYS A 81 4.08 -11.84 -14.61
C LYS A 81 4.63 -11.19 -15.87
N GLU A 82 3.99 -10.14 -16.35
CA GLU A 82 4.48 -9.36 -17.50
C GLU A 82 5.82 -8.69 -17.16
N LEU A 83 5.97 -8.13 -15.95
CA LEU A 83 7.22 -7.53 -15.48
C LEU A 83 8.38 -8.55 -15.40
N LEU A 84 8.07 -9.81 -15.08
CA LEU A 84 9.04 -10.90 -15.00
C LEU A 84 9.30 -11.61 -16.33
N SER A 85 8.49 -11.33 -17.36
CA SER A 85 8.62 -11.98 -18.67
C SER A 85 9.82 -11.47 -19.46
N ASP A 86 10.24 -12.22 -20.48
CA ASP A 86 11.34 -11.82 -21.38
C ASP A 86 11.00 -10.61 -22.25
N GLN A 87 9.70 -10.31 -22.40
CA GLN A 87 9.21 -9.12 -23.07
C GLN A 87 8.73 -8.05 -22.08
N ALA A 88 9.37 -7.96 -20.91
CA ALA A 88 9.02 -7.01 -19.87
C ALA A 88 8.86 -5.59 -20.43
N LYS A 89 7.62 -5.09 -20.43
CA LYS A 89 7.31 -3.69 -20.74
C LYS A 89 7.15 -2.96 -19.41
N ILE A 90 8.15 -2.20 -19.04
CA ILE A 90 8.05 -1.30 -17.88
C ILE A 90 7.04 -0.20 -18.24
N ARG A 91 5.81 -0.35 -17.73
CA ARG A 91 4.74 0.62 -17.91
C ARG A 91 4.65 1.48 -16.66
N ARG A 92 4.45 2.79 -16.85
CA ARG A 92 4.04 3.64 -15.74
C ARG A 92 2.66 3.21 -15.28
N THR A 93 2.46 3.24 -13.97
CA THR A 93 1.13 2.99 -13.40
C THR A 93 0.17 4.11 -13.80
N THR A 94 -1.11 3.76 -13.89
CA THR A 94 -2.19 4.70 -14.24
C THR A 94 -3.09 4.99 -13.03
N ALA A 95 -2.53 4.97 -11.82
CA ALA A 95 -3.30 5.14 -10.60
C ALA A 95 -4.13 6.43 -10.65
N ARG A 96 -5.45 6.30 -10.44
CA ARG A 96 -6.39 7.43 -10.46
C ARG A 96 -6.31 8.22 -9.16
N THR A 97 -6.04 7.54 -8.05
CA THR A 97 -5.91 8.10 -6.71
C THR A 97 -4.44 8.32 -6.37
N ARG A 98 -4.08 9.54 -5.96
CA ARG A 98 -2.76 9.81 -5.40
C ARG A 98 -2.72 9.36 -3.94
N GLY A 99 -1.55 8.92 -3.47
CA GLY A 99 -1.30 8.70 -2.04
C GLY A 99 -1.50 7.28 -1.54
N THR A 100 -1.73 6.33 -2.43
CA THR A 100 -1.68 4.91 -2.10
C THR A 100 -0.31 4.35 -2.42
N ALA A 101 0.15 3.41 -1.59
CA ALA A 101 1.33 2.60 -1.85
C ALA A 101 1.06 1.18 -1.36
N PHE A 102 1.47 0.22 -2.17
CA PHE A 102 1.34 -1.21 -1.95
C PHE A 102 2.72 -1.84 -2.12
N LEU A 103 3.13 -2.62 -1.12
CA LEU A 103 4.26 -3.52 -1.22
C LEU A 103 3.69 -4.90 -1.57
N ILE A 104 4.08 -5.44 -2.71
CA ILE A 104 3.53 -6.68 -3.28
C ILE A 104 4.66 -7.70 -3.37
N ASP A 105 4.43 -8.92 -2.92
CA ASP A 105 5.38 -10.02 -3.02
C ASP A 105 5.49 -10.47 -4.48
N MET A 106 6.72 -10.51 -5.02
CA MET A 106 6.92 -10.84 -6.43
C MET A 106 6.73 -12.33 -6.76
N LYS A 107 6.80 -13.21 -5.77
CA LYS A 107 6.67 -14.66 -5.96
C LYS A 107 5.22 -15.12 -5.87
N THR A 108 4.46 -14.49 -4.97
CA THR A 108 3.09 -14.90 -4.63
C THR A 108 2.03 -13.91 -5.10
N GLU A 109 2.42 -12.75 -5.63
CA GLU A 109 1.52 -11.68 -6.10
C GLU A 109 0.57 -11.18 -4.99
N LYS A 110 0.94 -11.38 -3.71
CA LYS A 110 0.16 -10.96 -2.55
C LYS A 110 0.64 -9.62 -2.03
N VAL A 111 -0.29 -8.78 -1.58
CA VAL A 111 0.03 -7.52 -0.91
C VAL A 111 0.61 -7.82 0.48
N LEU A 112 1.87 -7.45 0.69
CA LEU A 112 2.63 -7.58 1.94
C LEU A 112 2.46 -6.38 2.88
N TRP A 113 2.10 -5.23 2.35
CA TRP A 113 1.82 -4.02 3.12
C TRP A 113 1.12 -3.00 2.23
N SER A 114 0.32 -2.14 2.85
CA SER A 114 -0.28 -1.01 2.14
C SER A 114 -0.43 0.19 3.06
N ALA A 115 -0.35 1.39 2.49
CA ALA A 115 -0.77 2.61 3.15
C ALA A 115 -1.50 3.53 2.18
N ALA A 116 -2.47 4.26 2.72
CA ALA A 116 -3.13 5.37 2.04
C ALA A 116 -2.91 6.64 2.86
N LYS A 117 -2.31 7.65 2.24
CA LYS A 117 -2.11 8.99 2.80
C LYS A 117 -2.79 10.01 1.90
N LYS A 118 -3.47 10.96 2.53
CA LYS A 118 -4.15 12.03 1.79
C LYS A 118 -3.08 12.98 1.22
N PRO A 119 -3.05 13.26 -0.09
CA PRO A 119 -2.17 14.28 -0.63
C PRO A 119 -2.47 15.63 0.02
N SER A 120 -1.45 16.37 0.44
CA SER A 120 -1.62 17.68 1.09
C SER A 120 -2.34 18.66 0.14
N GLY A 121 -3.24 19.47 0.69
CA GLY A 121 -4.26 20.25 -0.04
C GLY A 121 -3.76 21.42 -0.89
N SER A 122 -2.44 21.60 -1.09
CA SER A 122 -1.91 22.60 -2.04
C SER A 122 -1.97 22.10 -3.51
N PHE A 123 -2.91 21.20 -3.78
CA PHE A 123 -2.97 20.26 -4.89
C PHE A 123 -3.41 20.86 -6.24
N LEU A 124 -3.80 22.14 -6.31
CA LEU A 124 -4.09 22.75 -7.63
C LEU A 124 -2.85 22.85 -8.53
N GLY A 125 -1.65 22.64 -7.99
CA GLY A 125 -0.39 22.69 -8.74
C GLY A 125 0.50 21.48 -8.54
N GLY A 126 -0.06 20.26 -8.56
CA GLY A 126 0.63 18.96 -8.43
C GLY A 126 2.11 18.98 -8.82
N GLY A 127 2.96 19.29 -7.85
CA GLY A 127 4.38 19.55 -8.03
C GLY A 127 5.24 18.67 -7.15
N ASP A 128 6.54 18.67 -7.41
CA ASP A 128 7.54 17.82 -6.78
C ASP A 128 7.52 17.89 -5.24
N LYS A 129 7.15 19.04 -4.66
CA LYS A 129 7.04 19.21 -3.21
C LYS A 129 5.96 18.32 -2.58
N SER A 130 4.77 18.28 -3.17
CA SER A 130 3.66 17.46 -2.65
C SER A 130 3.94 15.96 -2.80
N ALA A 131 4.59 15.55 -3.90
CA ALA A 131 5.01 14.16 -4.09
C ALA A 131 6.09 13.75 -3.07
N ARG A 132 7.05 14.64 -2.79
CA ARG A 132 8.08 14.43 -1.77
C ARG A 132 7.49 14.29 -0.36
N GLU A 133 6.59 15.19 0.05
CA GLU A 133 5.91 15.12 1.35
C GLU A 133 5.14 13.80 1.50
N LEU A 134 4.38 13.44 0.46
CA LEU A 134 3.62 12.19 0.42
C LEU A 134 4.54 10.96 0.56
N ALA A 135 5.67 10.92 -0.16
CA ALA A 135 6.63 9.83 -0.06
C ALA A 135 7.20 9.71 1.37
N GLN A 136 7.50 10.84 2.01
CA GLN A 136 7.98 10.86 3.40
C GLN A 136 6.94 10.31 4.38
N GLU A 137 5.66 10.66 4.20
CA GLU A 137 4.59 10.12 5.04
C GLU A 137 4.37 8.62 4.85
N ILE A 138 4.41 8.15 3.60
CA ILE A 138 4.27 6.73 3.25
C ILE A 138 5.42 5.92 3.86
N VAL A 139 6.67 6.34 3.63
CA VAL A 139 7.85 5.67 4.20
C VAL A 139 7.87 5.79 5.72
N GLY A 140 7.42 6.91 6.28
CA GLY A 140 7.27 7.09 7.72
C GLY A 140 6.26 6.13 8.33
N GLN A 141 5.15 5.84 7.64
CA GLN A 141 4.20 4.80 8.03
C GLN A 141 4.83 3.41 7.96
N LEU A 142 5.52 3.11 6.85
CA LEU A 142 6.20 1.83 6.66
C LEU A 142 7.24 1.57 7.76
N LYS A 143 8.04 2.58 8.12
CA LYS A 143 9.00 2.52 9.25
C LYS A 143 8.31 2.16 10.57
N LYS A 144 7.17 2.78 10.87
CA LYS A 144 6.41 2.51 12.09
C LYS A 144 5.86 1.09 12.10
N ASP A 145 5.31 0.64 10.98
CA ASP A 145 4.66 -0.66 10.90
C ASP A 145 5.68 -1.81 10.88
N VAL A 146 6.87 -1.60 10.31
CA VAL A 146 8.00 -2.53 10.46
C VAL A 146 8.54 -2.53 11.89
N GLY A 147 8.66 -1.37 12.53
CA GLY A 147 9.17 -1.26 13.91
C GLY A 147 8.24 -1.83 15.00
N LYS A 148 6.93 -1.90 14.74
CA LYS A 148 5.93 -2.49 15.66
C LYS A 148 5.98 -4.02 15.74
N LYS A 149 6.73 -4.69 14.86
CA LYS A 149 6.86 -6.16 14.82
C LYS A 149 7.94 -6.71 15.77
N LYS A 150 8.54 -5.87 16.62
CA LYS A 150 9.51 -6.27 17.64
C LYS A 150 8.91 -6.21 19.04
#